data_AF-A0AAI8SVW6-F1
#
_entry.id   AF-A0AAI8SVW6-F1
#
_cell.length_a   1.000
_cell.length_b   1.000
_cell.length_c   1.000
_cell.angle_alpha   90.00
_cell.angle_beta   90.00
_cell.angle_gamma   90.00
#
_symmetry.space_group_name_H-M   'P 1'
#
loop_
_entity.id
_entity.type
_entity.pdbx_description
1 polymer ?
#
loop_
_entity_poly.entity_id
_entity_poly.type
_entity_poly.pdbx_seq_one_letter_code
_entity_poly.pdbx_strand_id
1 'polypeptide(L)'
;MISATTVGSLTWLVSRIYFQEKGLLSALGLGVLIALLWLDGFRDKKADRQGSRWFRPYFSLFPCLLFLVYVYLESVFGYFDWGAMFMHAGAGMLTPGVVFEYLWNTGSTMLVILVVLLGLGALKARGTLTRGLDVALMAFFLAANPMLTRPIAAAIHPNPLHDFLSKRFVDIAALAEPEVAAASVAVAPSNLVHIFIESAERSYMNEAEFGDVMGPLLEFDRRGVSASNMVQLAYTNNSISGMVAANCGTPLLITFFTSRQIWRSIRNSCLA
;
A
#
# COMPACT_ATOMS: atom_id res chain seq x y z
N MET A 1 14.12 -13.24 14.43
CA MET A 1 13.96 -12.00 13.65
C MET A 1 13.99 -12.37 12.17
N ILE A 2 12.84 -12.49 11.53
CA ILE A 2 12.76 -12.69 10.07
C ILE A 2 12.89 -11.30 9.47
N SER A 3 13.95 -11.05 8.72
CA SER A 3 14.25 -9.75 8.13
C SER A 3 13.11 -9.31 7.19
N ALA A 4 12.78 -8.01 7.17
CA ALA A 4 11.87 -7.42 6.19
C ALA A 4 12.30 -7.71 4.73
N THR A 5 13.59 -7.96 4.50
CA THR A 5 14.13 -8.36 3.20
C THR A 5 13.71 -9.76 2.77
N THR A 6 13.58 -10.71 3.71
CA THR A 6 13.14 -12.09 3.41
C THR A 6 11.66 -12.14 3.02
N VAL A 7 10.80 -11.37 3.68
CA VAL A 7 9.37 -11.27 3.34
C VAL A 7 9.19 -10.54 2.00
N GLY A 8 9.94 -9.47 1.76
CA GLY A 8 9.96 -8.76 0.47
C GLY A 8 10.44 -9.63 -0.70
N SER A 9 11.38 -10.55 -0.48
CA SER A 9 11.85 -11.47 -1.53
C SER A 9 10.80 -12.51 -1.93
N LEU A 10 9.98 -12.96 -0.98
CA LEU A 10 8.93 -13.94 -1.23
C LEU A 10 7.73 -13.29 -1.93
N THR A 11 7.34 -12.08 -1.51
CA THR A 11 6.28 -11.32 -2.18
C THR A 11 6.70 -10.88 -3.58
N TRP A 12 7.96 -10.51 -3.79
CA TRP A 12 8.52 -10.19 -5.12
C TRP A 12 8.52 -11.42 -6.06
N LEU A 13 8.90 -12.59 -5.57
CA LEU A 13 8.93 -13.83 -6.35
C LEU A 13 7.52 -14.33 -6.68
N VAL A 14 6.58 -14.22 -5.73
CA VAL A 14 5.15 -14.50 -5.97
C VAL A 14 4.57 -13.52 -6.98
N SER A 15 4.92 -12.23 -6.92
CA SER A 15 4.46 -11.19 -7.85
C SER A 15 4.99 -11.39 -9.28
N ARG A 16 6.24 -11.85 -9.45
CA ARG A 16 6.80 -12.22 -10.77
C ARG A 16 6.09 -13.42 -11.40
N ILE A 17 5.78 -14.44 -10.61
CA ILE A 17 4.98 -15.59 -11.07
C ILE A 17 3.54 -15.16 -11.38
N TYR A 18 3.02 -14.15 -10.66
CA TYR A 18 1.66 -13.65 -10.80
C TYR A 18 1.38 -12.92 -12.12
N PHE A 19 2.36 -12.32 -12.80
CA PHE A 19 2.09 -11.40 -13.92
C PHE A 19 2.22 -12.03 -15.32
N GLN A 20 3.03 -13.08 -15.48
CA GLN A 20 3.31 -13.66 -16.81
C GLN A 20 2.36 -14.80 -17.22
N GLU A 21 1.65 -15.45 -16.28
CA GLU A 21 0.88 -16.68 -16.58
C GLU A 21 -0.57 -16.69 -16.05
N LYS A 22 -1.17 -15.53 -15.72
CA LYS A 22 -2.56 -15.49 -15.18
C LYS A 22 -3.57 -16.22 -16.06
N GLY A 23 -3.44 -16.11 -17.39
CA GLY A 23 -4.30 -16.79 -18.36
C GLY A 23 -4.15 -18.32 -18.33
N LEU A 24 -2.92 -18.81 -18.22
CA LEU A 24 -2.64 -20.25 -18.16
C LEU A 24 -3.11 -20.86 -16.83
N LEU A 25 -2.85 -20.18 -15.71
CA LEU A 25 -3.26 -20.62 -14.38
C LEU A 25 -4.78 -20.64 -14.22
N SER A 26 -5.48 -19.65 -14.77
CA SER A 26 -6.95 -19.62 -14.79
C SER A 26 -7.53 -20.72 -15.68
N ALA A 27 -6.99 -20.95 -16.88
CA ALA A 27 -7.42 -22.03 -17.76
C ALA A 27 -7.19 -23.41 -17.14
N LEU A 28 -6.01 -23.65 -16.56
CA LEU A 28 -5.68 -24.90 -15.86
C LEU A 28 -6.55 -25.09 -14.62
N GLY A 29 -6.72 -24.04 -13.81
CA GLY A 29 -7.57 -24.09 -12.62
C GLY A 29 -9.04 -24.37 -12.98
N LEU A 30 -9.55 -23.74 -14.04
CA LEU A 30 -10.91 -24.01 -14.55
C LEU A 30 -11.03 -25.45 -15.07
N GLY A 31 -10.02 -25.95 -15.78
CA GLY A 31 -9.97 -27.33 -16.25
C GLY A 31 -10.00 -28.34 -15.10
N VAL A 32 -9.23 -28.09 -14.04
CA VAL A 32 -9.25 -28.90 -12.81
C VAL A 32 -10.61 -28.81 -12.11
N LEU A 33 -11.19 -27.61 -12.02
CA LEU A 33 -12.51 -27.42 -11.41
C LEU A 33 -13.59 -28.20 -12.19
N ILE A 34 -13.59 -28.09 -13.51
CA ILE A 34 -14.52 -28.82 -14.39
C ILE A 34 -14.31 -30.32 -14.23
N ALA A 35 -13.07 -30.81 -14.24
CA ALA A 35 -12.77 -32.23 -14.02
C ALA A 35 -13.26 -32.72 -12.65
N LEU A 36 -13.09 -31.92 -11.60
CA LEU A 36 -13.62 -32.21 -10.27
C LEU A 36 -15.15 -32.27 -10.30
N LEU A 37 -15.84 -31.29 -10.88
CA LEU A 37 -17.30 -31.28 -10.99
C LEU A 37 -17.83 -32.46 -11.85
N TRP A 38 -17.11 -32.83 -12.91
CA TRP A 38 -17.45 -33.96 -13.77
C TRP A 38 -17.32 -35.29 -13.03
N LEU A 39 -16.24 -35.48 -12.26
CA LEU A 39 -16.06 -36.62 -11.37
C LEU A 39 -17.15 -36.70 -10.27
N ASP A 40 -17.78 -35.58 -9.93
CA ASP A 40 -18.91 -35.53 -8.99
C ASP A 40 -20.21 -36.00 -9.66
N GLY A 41 -20.39 -35.68 -10.94
CA GLY A 41 -21.52 -36.13 -11.75
C GLY A 41 -21.59 -37.65 -11.96
N PHE A 42 -20.45 -38.34 -11.87
CA PHE A 42 -20.36 -39.80 -11.96
C PHE A 42 -20.47 -40.55 -10.62
N ARG A 43 -20.50 -39.84 -9.48
CA ARG A 43 -20.73 -40.49 -8.18
C ARG A 43 -22.22 -40.79 -8.01
N ASP A 44 -22.51 -42.08 -7.85
CA ASP A 44 -23.84 -42.60 -7.59
C ASP A 44 -24.53 -41.80 -6.47
N LYS A 45 -25.74 -41.29 -6.74
CA LYS A 45 -26.57 -40.48 -5.83
C LYS A 45 -27.16 -41.30 -4.68
N LYS A 46 -26.36 -42.16 -4.05
CA LYS A 46 -26.77 -43.04 -2.94
C LYS A 46 -25.82 -42.90 -1.75
N ALA A 47 -25.62 -41.67 -1.26
CA ALA A 47 -25.33 -41.38 0.15
C ALA A 47 -25.09 -39.86 0.28
N ASP A 48 -26.14 -39.11 0.61
CA ASP A 48 -26.24 -38.44 1.91
C ASP A 48 -27.22 -37.27 1.80
N ARG A 49 -28.36 -37.48 2.44
CA ARG A 49 -29.47 -36.53 2.56
C ARG A 49 -29.19 -35.69 3.81
N GLN A 50 -28.13 -34.88 3.80
CA GLN A 50 -27.84 -33.93 4.89
C GLN A 50 -27.79 -32.48 4.37
N GLY A 51 -28.98 -31.97 4.07
CA GLY A 51 -29.27 -30.72 3.35
C GLY A 51 -28.95 -29.39 4.04
N SER A 52 -27.84 -29.25 4.75
CA SER A 52 -27.41 -27.93 5.26
C SER A 52 -25.89 -27.80 5.48
N ARG A 53 -25.09 -28.81 5.08
CA ARG A 53 -23.65 -28.85 5.37
C ARG A 53 -22.73 -28.45 4.21
N TRP A 54 -23.25 -28.20 3.01
CA TRP A 54 -22.41 -27.86 1.86
C TRP A 54 -21.73 -26.50 1.98
N PHE A 55 -22.32 -25.54 2.71
CA PHE A 55 -21.71 -24.21 2.93
C PHE A 55 -20.65 -24.17 4.04
N ARG A 56 -20.67 -25.12 4.98
CA ARG A 56 -19.68 -25.21 6.08
C ARG A 56 -18.22 -25.28 5.63
N PRO A 57 -17.83 -26.10 4.63
CA PRO A 57 -16.45 -26.11 4.14
C PRO A 57 -16.03 -24.76 3.55
N TYR A 58 -16.92 -24.05 2.86
CA TYR A 58 -16.60 -22.74 2.27
C TYR A 58 -16.38 -21.65 3.32
N PHE A 59 -17.12 -21.65 4.43
CA PHE A 59 -16.90 -20.71 5.53
C PHE A 59 -15.49 -20.80 6.13
N SER A 60 -14.91 -22.00 6.17
CA SER A 60 -13.55 -22.18 6.69
C SER A 60 -12.44 -21.64 5.78
N LEU A 61 -12.75 -21.34 4.50
CA LEU A 61 -11.80 -20.79 3.55
C LEU A 61 -11.64 -19.26 3.70
N PHE A 62 -12.31 -18.65 4.67
CA PHE A 62 -12.22 -17.22 4.94
C PHE A 62 -10.76 -16.70 5.10
N PRO A 63 -9.85 -17.39 5.83
CA PRO A 63 -8.45 -16.97 5.89
C PRO A 63 -7.75 -16.98 4.52
N CYS A 64 -8.07 -17.97 3.68
CA CYS A 64 -7.56 -18.06 2.31
C CYS A 64 -8.10 -16.92 1.45
N LEU A 65 -9.40 -16.61 1.54
CA LEU A 65 -10.00 -15.46 0.87
C LEU A 65 -9.30 -14.15 1.27
N LEU A 66 -9.12 -13.90 2.57
CA LEU A 66 -8.44 -12.70 3.02
C LEU A 66 -7.00 -12.61 2.51
N PHE A 67 -6.28 -13.74 2.47
CA PHE A 67 -4.92 -13.79 1.94
C PHE A 67 -4.88 -13.51 0.42
N LEU A 68 -5.84 -14.05 -0.33
CA LEU A 68 -5.95 -13.80 -1.77
C LEU A 68 -6.34 -12.35 -2.08
N VAL A 69 -7.23 -11.75 -1.27
CA VAL A 69 -7.54 -10.32 -1.34
C VAL A 69 -6.29 -9.48 -1.07
N TYR A 70 -5.49 -9.85 -0.06
CA TYR A 70 -4.21 -9.19 0.20
C TYR A 70 -3.28 -9.24 -1.03
N VAL A 71 -3.06 -10.41 -1.62
CA VAL A 71 -2.21 -10.57 -2.81
C VAL A 71 -2.70 -9.69 -3.96
N TYR A 72 -4.02 -9.64 -4.16
CA TYR A 72 -4.61 -8.74 -5.16
C TYR A 72 -4.29 -7.27 -4.85
N LEU A 73 -4.53 -6.82 -3.62
CA LEU A 73 -4.28 -5.43 -3.22
C LEU A 73 -2.81 -5.04 -3.34
N GLU A 74 -1.88 -5.91 -2.94
CA GLU A 74 -0.45 -5.68 -3.13
C GLU A 74 -0.07 -5.66 -4.62
N SER A 75 -0.70 -6.49 -5.47
CA SER A 75 -0.44 -6.47 -6.91
C SER A 75 -0.91 -5.18 -7.61
N VAL A 76 -1.94 -4.52 -7.06
CA VAL A 76 -2.50 -3.27 -7.61
C VAL A 76 -1.75 -2.05 -7.08
N PHE A 77 -1.46 -2.02 -5.78
CA PHE A 77 -0.89 -0.84 -5.12
C PHE A 77 0.63 -0.94 -4.91
N GLY A 78 1.27 -2.08 -5.21
CA GLY A 78 2.70 -2.34 -5.01
C GLY A 78 3.11 -2.52 -3.54
N TYR A 79 2.40 -1.87 -2.62
CA TYR A 79 2.55 -2.02 -1.18
C TYR A 79 1.19 -1.87 -0.48
N PHE A 80 0.90 -2.77 0.45
CA PHE A 80 -0.37 -2.77 1.17
C PHE A 80 -0.39 -1.76 2.34
N ASP A 81 -1.15 -0.67 2.22
CA ASP A 81 -1.36 0.28 3.32
C ASP A 81 -2.80 0.80 3.33
N TRP A 82 -3.57 0.46 4.38
CA TRP A 82 -4.96 0.88 4.51
C TRP A 82 -5.15 2.40 4.42
N GLY A 83 -4.25 3.18 5.02
CA GLY A 83 -4.35 4.64 5.04
C GLY A 83 -4.14 5.22 3.64
N ALA A 84 -3.10 4.78 2.94
CA ALA A 84 -2.83 5.22 1.58
C ALA A 84 -3.96 4.82 0.62
N MET A 85 -4.44 3.58 0.72
CA MET A 85 -5.48 3.05 -0.18
C MET A 85 -6.82 3.78 -0.03
N PHE A 86 -7.25 4.08 1.21
CA PHE A 86 -8.47 4.88 1.42
C PHE A 86 -8.30 6.34 1.00
N MET A 87 -7.10 6.91 1.14
CA MET A 87 -6.81 8.26 0.65
C MET A 87 -6.93 8.32 -0.87
N HIS A 88 -6.30 7.38 -1.59
CA HIS A 88 -6.44 7.28 -3.05
C HIS A 88 -7.89 7.01 -3.48
N ALA A 89 -8.62 6.17 -2.76
CA ALA A 89 -10.05 5.93 -3.03
C ALA A 89 -10.89 7.21 -2.88
N GLY A 90 -10.61 8.04 -1.87
CA GLY A 90 -11.29 9.32 -1.66
C GLY A 90 -10.84 10.42 -2.64
N ALA A 91 -9.59 10.39 -3.09
CA ALA A 91 -9.03 11.37 -4.03
C ALA A 91 -9.42 11.11 -5.51
N GLY A 92 -9.98 9.92 -5.80
CA GLY A 92 -10.38 9.51 -7.14
C GLY A 92 -9.26 8.77 -7.89
N MET A 93 -9.59 7.59 -8.43
CA MET A 93 -8.63 6.71 -9.11
C MET A 93 -8.99 6.43 -10.59
N LEU A 94 -10.04 7.05 -11.12
CA LEU A 94 -10.63 6.65 -12.41
C LEU A 94 -10.35 7.69 -13.50
N THR A 95 -9.26 7.47 -14.25
CA THR A 95 -9.07 8.10 -15.57
C THR A 95 -9.55 7.14 -16.67
N PRO A 96 -10.26 7.60 -17.72
CA PRO A 96 -10.93 6.72 -18.69
C PRO A 96 -10.02 5.68 -19.38
N GLY A 97 -8.75 5.99 -19.60
CA GLY A 97 -7.79 5.06 -20.22
C GLY A 97 -7.38 3.90 -19.32
N VAL A 98 -7.41 4.09 -18.00
CA VAL A 98 -6.97 3.09 -17.01
C VAL A 98 -8.12 2.17 -16.58
N VAL A 99 -9.38 2.57 -16.81
CA VAL A 99 -10.55 1.80 -16.38
C VAL A 99 -10.59 0.40 -17.01
N PHE A 100 -10.29 0.27 -18.31
CA PHE A 100 -10.36 -1.02 -18.99
C PHE A 100 -9.26 -1.97 -18.52
N GLU A 101 -8.02 -1.50 -18.42
CA GLU A 101 -6.90 -2.29 -17.90
C GLU A 101 -7.14 -2.70 -16.45
N TYR A 102 -7.63 -1.77 -15.63
CA TYR A 102 -7.99 -2.04 -14.25
C TYR A 102 -9.12 -3.09 -14.16
N LEU A 103 -10.16 -2.97 -14.98
CA LEU A 103 -11.28 -3.92 -15.00
C LEU A 103 -10.83 -5.30 -15.46
N TRP A 104 -9.97 -5.39 -16.48
CA TRP A 104 -9.40 -6.65 -16.96
C TRP A 104 -8.50 -7.31 -15.92
N ASN A 105 -7.59 -6.55 -15.30
CA ASN A 105 -6.70 -7.06 -14.26
C ASN A 105 -7.47 -7.46 -12.99
N THR A 106 -8.45 -6.65 -12.58
CA THR A 106 -9.32 -6.94 -11.44
C THR A 106 -10.17 -8.17 -11.72
N GLY A 107 -10.86 -8.21 -12.87
CA GLY A 107 -11.74 -9.31 -13.24
C GLY A 107 -11.01 -10.64 -13.37
N SER A 108 -9.86 -10.67 -14.06
CA SER A 108 -9.04 -11.89 -14.18
C SER A 108 -8.52 -12.37 -12.83
N THR A 109 -8.12 -11.45 -11.95
CA THR A 109 -7.67 -11.83 -10.60
C THR A 109 -8.83 -12.36 -9.75
N MET A 110 -10.00 -11.72 -9.78
CA MET A 110 -11.20 -12.22 -9.08
C MET A 110 -11.61 -13.61 -9.56
N LEU A 111 -11.49 -13.90 -10.86
CA LEU A 111 -11.77 -15.22 -11.42
C LEU A 111 -10.80 -16.28 -10.87
N VAL A 112 -9.50 -15.98 -10.79
CA VAL A 112 -8.50 -16.88 -10.17
C VAL A 112 -8.86 -17.16 -8.71
N ILE A 113 -9.22 -16.13 -7.93
CA ILE A 113 -9.63 -16.28 -6.53
C ILE A 113 -10.83 -17.23 -6.43
N LEU A 114 -11.86 -17.03 -7.26
CA LEU A 114 -13.05 -17.88 -7.29
C LEU A 114 -12.69 -19.34 -7.63
N VAL A 115 -11.87 -19.56 -8.64
CA VAL A 115 -11.44 -20.92 -9.04
C VAL A 115 -10.68 -21.61 -7.91
N VAL A 116 -9.75 -20.92 -7.24
CA VAL A 116 -8.99 -21.48 -6.11
C VAL A 116 -9.91 -21.81 -4.94
N LEU A 117 -10.82 -20.91 -4.57
CA LEU A 117 -11.74 -21.13 -3.45
C LEU A 117 -12.74 -22.26 -3.73
N LEU A 118 -13.29 -22.32 -4.94
CA LEU A 118 -14.21 -23.39 -5.34
C LEU A 118 -13.48 -24.74 -5.45
N GLY A 119 -12.26 -24.76 -5.97
CA GLY A 119 -11.41 -25.95 -6.04
C GLY A 119 -11.06 -26.51 -4.66
N LEU A 120 -10.59 -25.65 -3.75
CA LEU A 120 -10.31 -26.04 -2.35
C LEU A 120 -11.58 -26.46 -1.61
N GLY A 121 -12.70 -25.77 -1.84
CA GLY A 121 -14.00 -26.14 -1.28
C GLY A 121 -14.48 -27.51 -1.76
N ALA A 122 -14.32 -27.81 -3.05
CA ALA A 122 -14.64 -29.12 -3.63
C ALA A 122 -13.73 -30.21 -3.06
N LEU A 123 -12.42 -29.95 -2.96
CA LEU A 123 -11.44 -30.87 -2.38
C LEU A 123 -11.79 -31.20 -0.92
N LYS A 124 -12.18 -30.19 -0.14
CA LYS A 124 -12.63 -30.33 1.24
C LYS A 124 -13.96 -31.08 1.37
N ALA A 125 -14.93 -30.78 0.50
CA ALA A 125 -16.21 -31.49 0.45
C ALA A 125 -16.03 -32.98 0.13
N ARG A 126 -14.98 -33.34 -0.63
CA ARG A 126 -14.60 -34.72 -0.95
C ARG A 126 -13.89 -35.45 0.18
N GLY A 127 -13.52 -34.77 1.27
CA GLY A 127 -12.77 -35.37 2.38
C GLY A 127 -11.31 -35.71 2.03
N THR A 128 -10.81 -35.24 0.89
CA THR A 128 -9.43 -35.50 0.43
C THR A 128 -8.40 -34.69 1.22
N LEU A 129 -8.78 -33.53 1.74
CA LEU A 129 -7.95 -32.72 2.62
C LEU A 129 -8.13 -33.20 4.06
N THR A 130 -7.06 -33.74 4.66
CA THR A 130 -7.11 -34.17 6.06
C THR A 130 -7.33 -32.97 6.97
N ARG A 131 -8.04 -33.18 8.09
CA ARG A 131 -8.35 -32.10 9.05
C ARG A 131 -7.08 -31.40 9.57
N GLY A 132 -5.98 -32.13 9.75
CA GLY A 132 -4.71 -31.55 10.19
C GLY A 132 -4.08 -30.63 9.14
N LEU A 133 -4.07 -31.07 7.87
CA LEU A 133 -3.55 -30.27 6.76
C LEU A 133 -4.39 -29.02 6.50
N ASP A 134 -5.71 -29.14 6.57
CA ASP A 134 -6.66 -28.03 6.45
C ASP A 134 -6.41 -26.94 7.51
N VAL A 135 -6.28 -27.34 8.79
CA VAL A 135 -5.99 -26.41 9.88
C VAL A 135 -4.62 -25.77 9.71
N ALA A 136 -3.60 -26.55 9.34
CA ALA A 136 -2.25 -26.02 9.09
C ALA A 136 -2.23 -24.99 7.95
N LEU A 137 -2.94 -25.27 6.84
CA LEU A 137 -3.03 -24.37 5.69
C LEU A 137 -3.76 -23.06 6.04
N MET A 138 -4.89 -23.16 6.75
CA MET A 138 -5.64 -21.96 7.18
C MET A 138 -4.88 -21.14 8.22
N ALA A 139 -4.19 -21.79 9.16
CA ALA A 139 -3.31 -21.11 10.12
C ALA A 139 -2.16 -20.40 9.40
N PHE A 140 -1.57 -21.04 8.38
CA PHE A 140 -0.55 -20.42 7.54
C PHE A 140 -1.09 -19.18 6.83
N PHE A 141 -2.25 -19.27 6.15
CA PHE A 141 -2.84 -18.10 5.48
C PHE A 141 -3.17 -16.96 6.45
N LEU A 142 -3.64 -17.28 7.66
CA LEU A 142 -3.93 -16.28 8.67
C LEU A 142 -2.66 -15.59 9.17
N ALA A 143 -1.62 -16.36 9.48
CA ALA A 143 -0.35 -15.85 9.99
C ALA A 143 0.45 -15.10 8.91
N ALA A 144 0.36 -15.54 7.66
CA ALA A 144 1.04 -14.92 6.52
C ALA A 144 0.33 -13.68 5.99
N ASN A 145 -0.89 -13.36 6.46
CA ASN A 145 -1.70 -12.25 5.92
C ASN A 145 -1.36 -10.89 6.56
N PRO A 146 -0.73 -9.96 5.82
CA PRO A 146 -0.38 -8.64 6.33
C PRO A 146 -1.57 -7.74 6.59
N MET A 147 -2.74 -8.01 6.00
CA MET A 147 -3.99 -7.31 6.34
C MET A 147 -4.35 -7.47 7.82
N LEU A 148 -3.99 -8.61 8.41
CA LEU A 148 -4.25 -8.93 9.81
C LEU A 148 -3.03 -8.62 10.68
N THR A 149 -1.83 -9.03 10.26
CA THR A 149 -0.63 -8.90 11.10
C THR A 149 -0.16 -7.46 11.24
N ARG A 150 -0.34 -6.58 10.25
CA ARG A 150 0.13 -5.18 10.33
C ARG A 150 -0.67 -4.33 11.33
N PRO A 151 -2.02 -4.32 11.34
CA PRO A 151 -2.78 -3.60 12.37
C PRO A 151 -2.50 -4.14 13.78
N ILE A 152 -2.37 -5.47 13.92
CA ILE A 152 -2.03 -6.10 15.21
C ILE A 152 -0.63 -5.67 15.67
N ALA A 153 0.36 -5.71 14.78
CA ALA A 153 1.71 -5.25 15.08
C ALA A 153 1.74 -3.75 15.43
N ALA A 154 0.98 -2.92 14.73
CA ALA A 154 0.88 -1.49 15.01
C ALA A 154 0.15 -1.18 16.34
N ALA A 155 -0.73 -2.07 16.80
CA ALA A 155 -1.38 -1.95 18.10
C ALA A 155 -0.47 -2.39 19.28
N ILE A 156 0.39 -3.39 19.04
CA ILE A 156 1.28 -3.96 20.07
C ILE A 156 2.59 -3.18 20.19
N HIS A 157 3.16 -2.79 19.05
CA HIS A 157 4.39 -2.00 19.02
C HIS A 157 4.03 -0.52 18.88
N PRO A 158 4.32 0.33 19.88
CA PRO A 158 4.13 1.77 19.73
C PRO A 158 4.85 2.22 18.46
N ASN A 159 4.11 2.94 17.61
CA ASN A 159 4.54 3.27 16.27
C ASN A 159 5.96 3.86 16.32
N PRO A 160 6.98 3.23 15.71
CA PRO A 160 8.35 3.73 15.73
C PRO A 160 8.45 5.15 15.15
N LEU A 161 7.45 5.55 14.36
CA LEU A 161 7.30 6.89 13.86
C LEU A 161 6.93 7.92 14.94
N HIS A 162 6.14 7.53 15.95
CA HIS A 162 5.84 8.40 17.08
C HIS A 162 7.11 8.64 17.93
N ASP A 163 7.91 7.60 18.13
CA ASP A 163 9.20 7.70 18.83
C ASP A 163 10.24 8.50 18.01
N PHE A 164 10.23 8.35 16.68
CA PHE A 164 11.04 9.16 15.78
C PHE A 164 10.64 10.64 15.85
N LEU A 165 9.33 10.94 15.79
CA LEU A 165 8.84 12.32 15.86
C LEU A 165 9.15 12.96 17.21
N SER A 166 8.88 12.27 18.31
CA SER A 166 9.07 12.82 19.67
C SER A 166 10.53 13.05 20.03
N LYS A 167 11.47 12.30 19.42
CA LYS A 167 12.91 12.43 19.68
C LYS A 167 13.63 13.39 18.73
N ARG A 168 13.15 13.54 17.50
CA ARG A 168 13.87 14.30 16.45
C ARG A 168 13.28 15.68 16.16
N PHE A 169 12.04 15.94 16.58
CA PHE A 169 11.39 17.22 16.36
C PHE A 169 11.26 17.97 17.67
N VAL A 170 11.66 19.24 17.64
CA VAL A 170 11.46 20.16 18.75
C VAL A 170 10.06 20.73 18.64
N ASP A 171 9.38 20.92 19.79
CA ASP A 171 8.12 21.65 19.80
C ASP A 171 8.38 23.08 19.31
N ILE A 172 7.84 23.40 18.13
CA ILE A 172 7.99 24.69 17.47
C ILE A 172 7.32 25.79 18.31
N ALA A 173 6.35 25.44 19.16
CA ALA A 173 5.76 26.38 20.12
C ALA A 173 6.74 26.82 21.21
N ALA A 174 7.82 26.07 21.42
CA ALA A 174 8.91 26.41 22.35
C ALA A 174 10.06 27.17 21.67
N LEU A 175 10.08 27.25 20.33
CA LEU A 175 10.88 28.25 19.64
C LEU A 175 10.18 29.58 19.91
N ALA A 176 10.72 30.34 20.87
CA ALA A 176 10.27 31.70 21.13
C ALA A 176 10.09 32.42 19.78
N GLU A 177 8.98 33.15 19.63
CA GLU A 177 8.92 34.22 18.63
C GLU A 177 10.28 34.88 18.63
N PRO A 178 10.96 34.98 17.48
CA PRO A 178 12.28 35.61 17.45
C PRO A 178 12.09 36.91 18.21
N GLU A 179 12.80 37.08 19.33
CA GLU A 179 12.84 38.36 20.00
C GLU A 179 13.16 39.32 18.87
N VAL A 180 12.19 40.17 18.53
CA VAL A 180 12.39 41.25 17.57
C VAL A 180 13.26 42.27 18.31
N ALA A 181 14.44 41.83 18.72
CA ALA A 181 15.50 42.59 19.30
C ALA A 181 16.08 43.40 18.16
N ALA A 182 15.39 44.51 17.88
CA ALA A 182 15.95 45.73 17.37
C ALA A 182 16.93 45.58 16.18
N ALA A 183 16.61 44.74 15.19
CA ALA A 183 17.14 44.94 13.85
C ALA A 183 16.34 46.06 13.18
N SER A 184 16.61 47.29 13.61
CA SER A 184 16.19 48.51 12.93
C SER A 184 16.95 48.64 11.61
N VAL A 185 16.60 47.79 10.64
CA VAL A 185 16.83 48.10 9.23
C VAL A 185 15.45 48.11 8.61
N ALA A 186 15.00 49.30 8.21
CA ALA A 186 13.79 49.52 7.43
C ALA A 186 13.97 48.93 6.02
N VAL A 187 14.12 47.61 5.93
CA VAL A 187 14.04 46.87 4.67
C VAL A 187 12.56 46.71 4.41
N ALA A 188 12.09 47.23 3.27
CA ALA A 188 10.74 46.94 2.81
C ALA A 188 10.55 45.41 2.76
N PRO A 189 9.41 44.87 3.24
CA PRO A 189 9.19 43.43 3.21
C PRO A 189 9.36 42.92 1.77
N SER A 190 10.23 41.94 1.61
CA SER A 190 10.45 41.29 0.32
C SER A 190 9.33 40.29 0.05
N ASN A 191 8.87 40.21 -1.20
CA ASN A 191 7.93 39.16 -1.59
C ASN A 191 8.66 37.82 -1.68
N LEU A 192 8.10 36.78 -1.05
CA LEU A 192 8.58 35.40 -1.15
C LEU A 192 7.70 34.61 -2.11
N VAL A 193 8.32 33.95 -3.10
CA VAL A 193 7.64 33.03 -4.01
C VAL A 193 8.22 31.63 -3.82
N HIS A 194 7.40 30.69 -3.35
CA HIS A 194 7.74 29.27 -3.25
C HIS A 194 7.15 28.50 -4.44
N ILE A 195 8.02 27.82 -5.19
CA ILE A 195 7.64 27.00 -6.35
C ILE A 195 7.92 25.52 -6.02
N PHE A 196 6.86 24.72 -5.99
CA PHE A 196 6.96 23.26 -5.86
C PHE A 196 6.91 22.63 -7.26
N ILE A 197 7.91 21.82 -7.57
CA ILE A 197 7.97 21.08 -8.83
C ILE A 197 7.68 19.61 -8.52
N GLU A 198 6.53 19.12 -9.00
CA GLU A 198 6.05 17.77 -8.70
C GLU A 198 6.98 16.71 -9.28
N SER A 199 7.32 15.70 -8.47
CA SER A 199 8.15 14.55 -8.87
C SER A 199 9.52 14.92 -9.45
N ALA A 200 10.05 16.12 -9.14
CA ALA A 200 11.38 16.53 -9.57
C ALA A 200 12.45 15.89 -8.68
N GLU A 201 13.41 15.21 -9.32
CA GLU A 201 14.54 14.59 -8.65
C GLU A 201 15.86 15.23 -9.11
N ARG A 202 16.85 15.27 -8.22
CA ARG A 202 18.17 15.81 -8.55
C ARG A 202 18.91 14.96 -9.59
N SER A 203 18.58 13.67 -9.71
CA SER A 203 19.11 12.76 -10.73
C SER A 203 18.85 13.29 -12.15
N TYR A 204 17.76 14.02 -12.38
CA TYR A 204 17.43 14.62 -13.68
C TYR A 204 18.39 15.72 -14.12
N MET A 205 19.26 16.22 -13.23
CA MET A 205 20.35 17.13 -13.61
C MET A 205 21.53 16.40 -14.28
N ASN A 206 21.54 15.07 -14.34
CA ASN A 206 22.55 14.31 -15.07
C ASN A 206 22.31 14.39 -16.59
N GLU A 207 22.94 15.37 -17.24
CA GLU A 207 22.82 15.60 -18.68
C GLU A 207 23.21 14.38 -19.53
N ALA A 208 24.11 13.52 -19.05
CA ALA A 208 24.52 12.31 -19.78
C ALA A 208 23.38 11.27 -19.87
N GLU A 209 22.46 11.27 -18.91
CA GLU A 209 21.36 10.30 -18.82
C GLU A 209 20.03 10.91 -19.28
N PHE A 210 19.78 12.18 -18.93
CA PHE A 210 18.50 12.85 -19.14
C PHE A 210 18.56 14.03 -20.13
N GLY A 211 19.73 14.40 -20.65
CA GLY A 211 19.90 15.58 -21.52
C GLY A 211 19.62 16.90 -20.80
N ASP A 212 19.21 17.92 -21.54
CA ASP A 212 18.98 19.29 -21.03
C ASP A 212 17.57 19.51 -20.44
N VAL A 213 16.94 18.47 -19.89
CA VAL A 213 15.58 18.58 -19.35
C VAL A 213 15.48 19.52 -18.14
N MET A 214 16.57 19.71 -17.41
CA MET A 214 16.66 20.62 -16.26
C MET A 214 17.34 21.96 -16.59
N GLY A 215 17.66 22.24 -17.86
CA GLY A 215 18.38 23.45 -18.29
C GLY A 215 17.88 24.76 -17.68
N PRO A 216 16.56 25.05 -17.73
CA PRO A 216 16.00 26.26 -17.11
C PRO A 216 16.22 26.35 -15.60
N LEU A 217 16.24 25.21 -14.89
CA LEU A 217 16.46 25.16 -13.44
C LEU A 217 17.95 25.30 -13.08
N LEU A 218 18.85 24.83 -13.94
CA LEU A 218 20.29 25.00 -13.76
C LEU A 218 20.72 26.47 -13.82
N GLU A 219 19.97 27.34 -14.51
CA GLU A 219 20.24 28.78 -14.49
C GLU A 219 20.02 29.40 -13.10
N PHE A 220 19.04 28.90 -12.34
CA PHE A 220 18.81 29.30 -10.95
C PHE A 220 19.87 28.71 -10.01
N ASP A 221 20.31 27.47 -10.27
CA ASP A 221 21.41 26.82 -9.53
C ASP A 221 22.71 27.64 -9.60
N ARG A 222 23.05 28.16 -10.79
CA ARG A 222 24.26 28.97 -11.02
C ARG A 222 24.24 30.36 -10.38
N ARG A 223 23.06 30.96 -10.22
CA ARG A 223 22.90 32.35 -9.72
C ARG A 223 22.41 32.42 -8.27
N GLY A 224 22.04 31.30 -7.68
CA GLY A 224 21.42 31.21 -6.37
C GLY A 224 22.16 30.30 -5.40
N VAL A 225 21.45 29.93 -4.33
CA VAL A 225 21.92 28.94 -3.36
C VAL A 225 21.27 27.60 -3.69
N SER A 226 22.10 26.58 -3.88
CA SER A 226 21.66 25.22 -4.14
C SER A 226 22.04 24.29 -3.00
N ALA A 227 21.07 23.55 -2.49
CA ALA A 227 21.28 22.51 -1.51
C ALA A 227 21.31 21.14 -2.21
N SER A 228 22.51 20.62 -2.45
CA SER A 228 22.74 19.40 -3.23
C SER A 228 22.49 18.10 -2.47
N ASN A 229 22.44 18.15 -1.14
CA ASN A 229 22.24 17.00 -0.27
C ASN A 229 20.91 17.08 0.50
N MET A 230 19.87 17.63 -0.14
CA MET A 230 18.51 17.58 0.41
C MET A 230 17.92 16.20 0.20
N VAL A 231 17.38 15.64 1.27
CA VAL A 231 16.67 14.37 1.25
C VAL A 231 15.22 14.61 1.64
N GLN A 232 14.31 13.89 0.98
CA GLN A 232 12.93 13.86 1.41
C GLN A 232 12.84 13.21 2.79
N LEU A 233 12.13 13.87 3.70
CA LEU A 233 11.91 13.34 5.03
C LEU A 233 11.11 12.03 4.94
N ALA A 234 11.38 11.10 5.85
CA ALA A 234 10.62 9.85 5.90
C ALA A 234 9.11 10.16 6.05
N TYR A 235 8.27 9.36 5.38
CA TYR A 235 6.81 9.49 5.39
C TYR A 235 6.23 10.75 4.71
N THR A 236 7.04 11.51 3.95
CA THR A 236 6.54 12.63 3.12
C THR A 236 6.57 12.31 1.62
N ASN A 237 6.32 11.05 1.27
CA ASN A 237 6.44 10.50 -0.09
C ASN A 237 5.23 10.74 -1.01
N ASN A 238 4.40 11.71 -0.68
CA ASN A 238 3.30 12.16 -1.53
C ASN A 238 3.28 13.70 -1.54
N SER A 239 2.75 14.28 -2.60
CA SER A 239 2.81 15.72 -2.88
C SER A 239 2.31 16.56 -1.70
N ILE A 240 1.17 16.17 -1.10
CA ILE A 240 0.57 16.89 0.02
C ILE A 240 1.49 16.85 1.24
N SER A 241 2.05 15.69 1.56
CA SER A 241 2.93 15.53 2.72
C SER A 241 4.27 16.24 2.53
N GLY A 242 4.80 16.26 1.30
CA GLY A 242 5.99 17.03 0.95
C GLY A 242 5.78 18.54 1.08
N MET A 243 4.65 19.05 0.57
CA MET A 243 4.29 20.48 0.71
C MET A 243 4.11 20.90 2.17
N VAL A 244 3.44 20.09 3.00
CA VAL A 244 3.29 20.38 4.43
C VAL A 244 4.64 20.36 5.14
N ALA A 245 5.50 19.39 4.86
CA ALA A 245 6.84 19.34 5.45
C ALA A 245 7.71 20.54 5.06
N ALA A 246 7.63 20.98 3.81
CA ALA A 246 8.40 22.12 3.32
C ALA A 246 7.90 23.46 3.87
N ASN A 247 6.57 23.65 3.96
CA ASN A 247 6.00 24.92 4.43
C ASN A 247 5.96 25.04 5.96
N CYS A 248 5.75 23.92 6.67
CA CYS A 248 5.51 23.94 8.10
C CYS A 248 6.67 23.33 8.91
N GLY A 249 7.70 22.78 8.25
CA GLY A 249 8.84 22.15 8.91
C GLY A 249 8.51 20.83 9.64
N THR A 250 7.32 20.27 9.45
CA THR A 250 6.85 19.05 10.13
C THR A 250 6.20 18.06 9.16
N PRO A 251 6.49 16.75 9.26
CA PRO A 251 5.91 15.77 8.35
C PRO A 251 4.41 15.60 8.56
N LEU A 252 3.66 15.52 7.46
CA LEU A 252 2.26 15.13 7.51
C LEU A 252 2.13 13.62 7.70
N LEU A 253 1.82 13.20 8.93
CA LEU A 253 1.54 11.79 9.21
C LEU A 253 0.08 11.44 8.91
N ILE A 254 -0.16 10.84 7.74
CA ILE A 254 -1.47 10.28 7.44
C ILE A 254 -1.52 8.86 8.00
N THR A 255 -1.98 8.69 9.24
CA THR A 255 -2.39 7.36 9.73
C THR A 255 -3.91 7.28 9.83
N PHE A 256 -4.46 6.11 9.51
CA PHE A 256 -5.90 5.85 9.54
C PHE A 256 -6.55 6.23 10.90
N PHE A 257 -5.81 6.06 12.00
CA PHE A 257 -6.32 6.28 13.35
C PHE A 257 -6.20 7.73 13.86
N THR A 258 -5.51 8.64 13.16
CA THR A 258 -5.24 10.02 13.64
C THR A 258 -5.80 11.14 12.76
N SER A 259 -6.51 10.78 11.68
CA SER A 259 -6.89 11.71 10.61
C SER A 259 -7.60 13.00 11.08
N ARG A 260 -8.55 12.95 12.02
CA ARG A 260 -9.33 14.14 12.40
C ARG A 260 -8.58 15.18 13.24
N GLN A 261 -7.64 14.77 14.09
CA GLN A 261 -6.90 15.72 14.94
C GLN A 261 -5.76 16.41 14.18
N ILE A 262 -5.13 15.69 13.25
CA ILE A 262 -4.00 16.19 12.47
C ILE A 262 -4.41 17.34 11.54
N TRP A 263 -5.56 17.25 10.86
CA TRP A 263 -6.05 18.35 10.00
C TRP A 263 -6.33 19.66 10.75
N ARG A 264 -6.71 19.59 12.04
CA ARG A 264 -6.89 20.79 12.88
C ARG A 264 -5.55 21.38 13.29
N SER A 265 -4.56 20.54 13.59
CA SER A 265 -3.21 20.98 13.94
C SER A 265 -2.52 21.68 12.76
N ILE A 266 -2.61 21.10 11.55
CA ILE A 266 -2.04 21.71 10.32
C ILE A 266 -2.66 23.08 10.07
N ARG A 267 -4.00 23.20 10.16
CA ARG A 267 -4.68 24.48 9.94
C ARG A 267 -4.16 25.57 10.86
N ASN A 268 -3.88 25.24 12.12
CA ASN A 268 -3.47 26.22 13.11
C ASN A 268 -1.96 26.51 13.08
N SER A 269 -1.13 25.57 12.60
CA SER A 269 0.33 25.70 12.61
C SER A 269 0.95 26.06 11.25
N CYS A 270 0.23 25.87 10.13
CA CYS A 270 0.76 26.11 8.77
C CYS A 270 0.18 27.34 8.07
N LEU A 271 -0.93 27.91 8.56
CA LEU A 271 -1.63 29.04 7.94
C LEU A 271 -1.62 30.31 8.80
N ALA A 272 -0.77 30.35 9.83
CA ALA A 272 -0.52 31.54 10.64
C ALA A 272 0.59 32.39 10.00
#